data_AF-A0A0G0G5U6-F1
#
_entry.id   AF-A0A0G0G5U6-F1
#
_cell.length_a   1.000
_cell.length_b   1.000
_cell.length_c   1.000
_cell.angle_alpha   90.00
_cell.angle_beta   90.00
_cell.angle_gamma   90.00
#
_symmetry.space_group_name_H-M   'P 1'
#
loop_
_entity.id
_entity.type
_entity.pdbx_description
1 polymer ?
#
loop_
_entity_poly.entity_id
_entity_poly.type
_entity_poly.pdbx_seq_one_letter_code
_entity_poly.pdbx_strand_id
1 'polypeptide(L)'
;MKKSAYEPLDDYERQLIKDIENDEFVEVPNQKKEIKKYTQYFKNYVKNMPKKDKRVTLRVAKKDLEKIQKKAIMSGIPYQTLISSLIRQYANGRISISV
;
A
#
# COMPACT_ATOMS: atom_id res chain seq x y z
N MET A 1 18.74 26.44 -5.41
CA MET A 1 19.03 25.76 -4.13
C MET A 1 18.19 24.49 -4.10
N LYS A 2 18.79 23.31 -3.94
CA LYS A 2 18.03 22.04 -3.94
C LYS A 2 17.29 21.94 -2.61
N LYS A 3 15.96 21.82 -2.67
CA LYS A 3 15.12 21.55 -1.51
C LYS A 3 15.56 20.24 -0.86
N SER A 4 15.64 20.22 0.47
CA SER A 4 15.98 19.01 1.23
C SER A 4 14.97 17.90 0.92
N ALA A 5 15.40 16.65 0.88
CA ALA A 5 14.52 15.49 0.64
C ALA A 5 13.44 15.29 1.72
N TYR A 6 13.46 16.13 2.77
CA TYR A 6 12.58 16.09 3.94
C TYR A 6 11.78 17.40 4.12
N GLU A 7 11.70 18.25 3.10
CA GLU A 7 10.77 19.38 3.16
C GLU A 7 9.32 18.86 3.12
N PRO A 8 8.47 19.22 4.11
CA PRO A 8 7.07 18.81 4.11
C PRO A 8 6.36 19.36 2.87
N LEU A 9 5.69 18.46 2.15
CA LEU A 9 5.00 18.71 0.89
C LEU A 9 3.61 19.31 1.12
N ASP A 10 3.03 19.08 2.31
CA ASP A 10 1.74 19.59 2.73
C ASP A 10 1.70 19.99 4.22
N ASP A 11 0.58 20.56 4.65
CA ASP A 11 0.38 21.04 6.02
C ASP A 11 0.30 19.89 7.04
N TYR A 12 -0.11 18.69 6.60
CA TYR A 12 -0.16 17.50 7.46
C TYR A 12 1.26 17.01 7.80
N GLU A 13 2.13 16.88 6.81
CA GLU A 13 3.53 16.50 7.01
C GLU A 13 4.27 17.54 7.88
N ARG A 14 3.96 18.83 7.69
CA ARG A 14 4.52 19.91 8.51
C ARG A 14 4.09 19.79 9.97
N GLN A 15 2.82 19.49 10.22
CA GLN A 15 2.32 19.30 11.58
C GLN A 15 2.91 18.04 12.21
N LEU A 16 2.99 16.94 11.46
CA LEU A 16 3.58 15.68 11.92
C LEU A 16 5.04 15.86 12.38
N ILE A 17 5.85 16.63 11.63
CA ILE A 17 7.24 16.92 12.02
C ILE A 17 7.28 17.70 13.34
N LYS A 18 6.42 18.71 13.50
CA LYS A 18 6.34 19.50 14.75
C LYS A 18 5.92 18.63 15.94
N ASP A 19 4.92 17.78 15.76
CA ASP A 19 4.41 16.91 16.82
C ASP A 19 5.50 15.90 17.26
N ILE A 20 6.34 15.45 16.32
CA ILE A 20 7.51 14.60 16.61
C ILE A 20 8.60 15.39 17.36
N GLU A 21 8.92 16.61 16.90
CA GLU A 21 9.92 17.47 17.55
C GLU A 21 9.51 17.90 18.97
N ASN A 22 8.21 18.06 19.20
CA ASN A 22 7.63 18.44 20.49
C ASN A 22 7.41 17.25 21.45
N ASP A 23 7.73 16.02 21.04
CA ASP A 23 7.52 14.78 21.82
C ASP A 23 6.07 14.62 22.32
N GLU A 24 5.09 15.05 21.52
CA GLU A 24 3.66 15.07 21.89
C GLU A 24 2.98 13.69 21.80
N PHE A 25 3.68 12.68 21.29
CA PHE A 25 3.14 11.33 21.13
C PHE A 25 3.11 10.55 22.44
N VAL A 26 1.90 10.36 22.97
CA VAL A 26 1.65 9.51 24.13
C VAL A 26 1.42 8.05 23.72
N GLU A 27 1.95 7.12 24.52
CA GLU A 27 1.76 5.70 24.30
C GLU A 27 0.28 5.29 24.36
N VAL A 28 -0.15 4.46 23.42
CA VAL A 28 -1.51 3.91 23.43
C VAL A 28 -1.75 3.03 24.68
N PRO A 29 -2.89 3.19 25.38
CA PRO A 29 -3.24 2.34 26.50
C PRO A 29 -3.27 0.86 26.07
N ASN A 30 -2.70 -0.04 26.89
CA ASN A 30 -2.61 -1.48 26.59
C ASN A 30 -1.78 -1.83 25.32
N GLN A 31 -0.62 -1.18 25.11
CA GLN A 31 0.34 -1.50 24.05
C GLN A 31 0.50 -3.00 23.76
N LYS A 32 0.70 -3.85 24.79
CA LYS A 32 0.88 -5.30 24.59
C LYS A 32 -0.31 -5.97 23.88
N LYS A 33 -1.54 -5.55 24.19
CA LYS A 33 -2.76 -6.10 23.60
C LYS A 33 -2.94 -5.60 22.17
N GLU A 34 -2.66 -4.32 21.92
CA GLU A 34 -2.70 -3.73 20.59
C GLU A 34 -1.63 -4.31 19.67
N ILE A 35 -0.37 -4.39 20.12
CA ILE A 35 0.73 -5.02 19.38
C ILE A 35 0.38 -6.47 19.03
N LYS A 36 -0.17 -7.24 19.97
CA LYS A 36 -0.59 -8.62 19.72
C LYS A 36 -1.72 -8.70 18.69
N LYS A 37 -2.70 -7.79 18.77
CA LYS A 37 -3.81 -7.66 17.82
C LYS A 37 -3.29 -7.37 16.41
N TYR A 38 -2.49 -6.31 16.23
CA TYR A 38 -1.92 -5.95 14.93
C TYR A 38 -0.99 -7.04 14.39
N THR A 39 -0.15 -7.63 15.25
CA THR A 39 0.71 -8.76 14.86
C THR A 39 -0.12 -9.93 14.34
N GLN A 40 -1.24 -10.25 14.99
CA GLN A 40 -2.12 -11.33 14.53
C GLN A 40 -2.79 -10.99 13.19
N TYR A 41 -3.25 -9.75 13.01
CA TYR A 41 -3.77 -9.28 11.73
C TYR A 41 -2.74 -9.40 10.61
N PHE A 42 -1.51 -8.94 10.84
CA PHE A 42 -0.41 -9.06 9.88
C PHE A 42 -0.06 -10.52 9.58
N LYS A 43 0.05 -11.39 10.59
CA LYS A 43 0.31 -12.82 10.40
C LYS A 43 -0.76 -13.49 9.55
N ASN A 44 -2.03 -13.19 9.81
CA ASN A 44 -3.15 -13.72 9.02
C ASN A 44 -3.11 -13.20 7.57
N TYR A 45 -2.82 -11.92 7.39
CA TYR A 45 -2.69 -11.31 6.07
C TYR A 45 -1.55 -11.95 5.26
N VAL A 46 -0.37 -12.13 5.87
CA VAL A 46 0.81 -12.74 5.24
C VAL A 46 0.57 -14.23 4.94
N LYS A 47 -0.04 -14.98 5.88
CA LYS A 47 -0.35 -16.40 5.67
C LYS A 47 -1.33 -16.63 4.52
N ASN A 48 -2.27 -15.72 4.33
CA ASN A 48 -3.25 -15.77 3.24
C ASN A 48 -2.72 -15.15 1.94
N MET A 49 -1.52 -14.55 1.96
CA MET A 49 -0.91 -13.98 0.77
C MET A 49 -0.26 -15.12 -0.04
N PRO A 50 -0.71 -15.37 -1.28
CA PRO A 50 -0.11 -16.41 -2.11
C PRO A 50 1.36 -16.07 -2.35
N LYS A 51 2.24 -17.06 -2.17
CA LYS A 51 3.66 -16.91 -2.47
C LYS A 51 3.83 -16.58 -3.96
N LYS A 52 4.57 -15.51 -4.24
CA LYS A 52 4.82 -15.04 -5.61
C LYS A 52 5.99 -15.80 -6.24
N ASP A 53 5.81 -17.10 -6.43
CA ASP A 53 6.89 -18.01 -6.82
C ASP A 53 7.11 -18.09 -8.34
N LYS A 54 6.22 -17.49 -9.13
CA LYS A 54 6.31 -17.46 -10.61
C LYS A 54 6.36 -16.04 -11.15
N ARG A 55 7.28 -15.79 -12.08
CA ARG A 55 7.42 -14.52 -12.80
C ARG A 55 6.62 -14.57 -14.10
N VAL A 56 5.92 -13.47 -14.41
CA VAL A 56 5.18 -13.28 -15.67
C VAL A 56 5.60 -11.94 -16.26
N THR A 57 6.10 -11.95 -17.51
CA THR A 57 6.42 -10.73 -18.25
C THR A 57 5.19 -10.29 -19.05
N LEU A 58 4.73 -9.07 -18.84
CA LEU A 58 3.57 -8.50 -19.53
C LEU A 58 4.01 -7.30 -20.38
N ARG A 59 3.58 -7.27 -21.65
CA ARG A 59 3.68 -6.07 -22.48
C ARG A 59 2.36 -5.30 -22.34
N VAL A 60 2.46 -4.03 -21.98
CA VAL A 60 1.31 -3.14 -21.78
C VAL A 60 1.55 -1.82 -22.50
N ALA A 61 0.48 -1.24 -23.05
CA ALA A 61 0.56 0.08 -23.63
C ALA A 61 0.85 1.13 -22.54
N LYS A 62 1.71 2.11 -22.83
CA LYS A 62 2.09 3.17 -21.88
C LYS A 62 0.86 3.89 -21.30
N LYS A 63 -0.09 4.24 -22.16
CA LYS A 63 -1.33 4.93 -21.77
C LYS A 63 -2.17 4.13 -20.77
N ASP A 64 -2.17 2.81 -20.87
CA ASP A 64 -2.93 1.96 -19.95
C ASP A 64 -2.19 1.71 -18.64
N LEU A 65 -0.85 1.60 -18.68
CA LEU A 65 -0.04 1.56 -17.46
C LEU A 65 -0.23 2.84 -16.62
N GLU A 66 -0.25 4.02 -17.26
CA GLU A 66 -0.48 5.30 -16.56
C GLU A 66 -1.87 5.35 -15.90
N LYS A 67 -2.92 4.84 -16.56
CA LYS A 67 -4.25 4.74 -15.96
C LYS A 67 -4.27 3.80 -14.75
N ILE A 68 -3.58 2.67 -14.84
CA ILE A 68 -3.46 1.71 -13.74
C ILE A 68 -2.71 2.35 -12.57
N GLN A 69 -1.62 3.07 -12.82
CA GLN A 69 -0.87 3.80 -11.80
C GLN A 69 -1.73 4.84 -11.10
N LYS A 70 -2.51 5.64 -11.84
CA LYS A 70 -3.45 6.61 -11.25
C LYS A 70 -4.46 5.92 -10.33
N LYS A 71 -5.07 4.83 -10.77
CA LYS A 71 -6.01 4.04 -9.94
C LYS A 71 -5.35 3.46 -8.69
N ALA A 72 -4.10 3.03 -8.81
CA ALA A 72 -3.34 2.47 -7.69
C ALA A 72 -3.03 3.53 -6.63
N ILE A 73 -2.59 4.72 -7.04
CA ILE A 73 -2.34 5.87 -6.16
C ILE A 73 -3.63 6.27 -5.43
N MET A 74 -4.75 6.41 -6.15
CA MET A 74 -6.05 6.71 -5.53
C MET A 74 -6.49 5.65 -4.50
N SER A 75 -6.10 4.40 -4.70
CA SER A 75 -6.43 3.29 -3.79
C SER A 75 -5.40 3.09 -2.68
N GLY A 76 -4.35 3.91 -2.62
CA GLY A 76 -3.27 3.81 -1.63
C GLY A 76 -2.43 2.53 -1.73
N ILE A 77 -2.42 1.84 -2.89
CA ILE A 77 -1.67 0.60 -3.07
C ILE A 77 -0.68 0.70 -4.24
N PRO A 78 0.44 -0.04 -4.22
CA PRO A 78 1.35 -0.11 -5.36
C PRO A 78 0.64 -0.64 -6.62
N TYR A 79 0.95 -0.08 -7.80
CA TYR A 79 0.33 -0.51 -9.07
C TYR A 79 0.56 -2.00 -9.36
N GLN A 80 1.71 -2.55 -8.95
CA GLN A 80 2.01 -3.99 -9.06
C GLN A 80 1.06 -4.83 -8.20
N THR A 81 0.68 -4.34 -7.02
CA THR A 81 -0.28 -4.98 -6.13
C THR A 81 -1.69 -4.94 -6.71
N LEU A 82 -2.07 -3.83 -7.34
CA LEU A 82 -3.34 -3.72 -8.07
C LEU A 82 -3.42 -4.73 -9.22
N ILE A 83 -2.37 -4.82 -10.05
CA ILE A 83 -2.29 -5.81 -11.14
C ILE A 83 -2.38 -7.24 -10.59
N SER A 84 -1.63 -7.55 -9.53
CA SER A 84 -1.68 -8.86 -8.88
C SER A 84 -3.09 -9.19 -8.35
N SER A 85 -3.79 -8.19 -7.81
CA SER A 85 -5.17 -8.34 -7.33
C SER A 85 -6.14 -8.62 -8.47
N LEU A 86 -6.02 -7.93 -9.61
CA LEU A 86 -6.84 -8.16 -10.79
C LEU A 86 -6.67 -9.59 -11.32
N ILE A 87 -5.41 -10.07 -11.44
CA ILE A 87 -5.11 -11.45 -11.87
C ILE A 87 -5.79 -12.45 -10.93
N ARG A 88 -5.69 -12.25 -9.61
CA ARG A 88 -6.32 -13.14 -8.63
C ARG A 88 -7.84 -13.10 -8.67
N GLN A 89 -8.44 -11.92 -8.84
CA GLN A 89 -9.89 -11.78 -8.94
C GLN A 89 -10.42 -12.45 -10.21
N TYR A 90 -9.72 -12.33 -11.34
CA TYR A 90 -10.04 -13.04 -12.57
C TYR A 90 -9.91 -14.56 -12.40
N ALA A 91 -8.79 -15.04 -11.85
CA ALA A 91 -8.56 -16.47 -11.62
C ALA A 91 -9.59 -17.12 -10.68
N ASN A 92 -10.09 -16.35 -9.69
CA ASN A 92 -11.11 -16.81 -8.75
C ASN A 92 -12.55 -16.60 -9.27
N GLY A 93 -12.74 -16.22 -10.54
CA GLY A 93 -14.05 -16.03 -11.16
C GLY A 93 -14.85 -14.83 -10.63
N ARG A 94 -14.22 -13.90 -9.89
CA ARG A 94 -14.88 -12.68 -9.39
C ARG A 94 -15.03 -11.62 -10.47
N ILE A 95 -14.21 -11.70 -11.52
CA ILE A 95 -14.26 -10.82 -12.68
C ILE A 95 -14.32 -11.73 -13.92
N SER A 96 -15.30 -11.50 -14.78
CA SER A 96 -15.37 -12.09 -16.12
C SER A 96 -14.89 -11.06 -17.13
N ILE A 97 -13.96 -11.46 -17.98
CA ILE A 97 -13.63 -10.70 -19.19
C ILE A 97 -14.42 -11.38 -20.31
N SER A 98 -15.33 -10.63 -20.93
CA SER A 98 -15.97 -11.08 -22.16
C SER A 98 -14.91 -10.99 -23.26
N VAL A 99 -14.42 -12.13 -23.70
CA VAL A 99 -13.53 -12.27 -24.87
C VAL A 99 -14.37 -12.72 -26.05
#